data_AF-A0A6A8LP21-F1
#
_entry.id   AF-A0A6A8LP21-F1
#
_cell.length_a   1.000
_cell.length_b   1.000
_cell.length_c   1.000
_cell.angle_alpha   90.00
_cell.angle_beta   90.00
_cell.angle_gamma   90.00
#
_symmetry.space_group_name_H-M   'P 1'
#
loop_
_entity.id
_entity.type
_entity.pdbx_description
1 polymer ?
#
loop_
_entity_poly.entity_id
_entity_poly.type
_entity_poly.pdbx_seq_one_letter_code
_entity_poly.pdbx_strand_id
1 'polypeptide(L)'
;MDKKVVNDKFTEIFGEQAEATFFSPGRINLIGEHTDYNGGHVFPCAISLGTYGAARKREDNKLRFYSANFEDLGIIETSLDDL
;
A
#
# COMPACT_ATOMS: atom_id res chain seq x y z
N MET A 1 -7.86 -5.22 -7.51
CA MET A 1 -7.54 -6.46 -6.75
C MET A 1 -8.60 -6.63 -5.69
N ASP A 2 -9.09 -7.83 -5.43
CA ASP A 2 -10.09 -8.07 -4.38
C ASP A 2 -9.39 -8.27 -3.01
N LYS A 3 -10.03 -7.87 -1.91
CA LYS A 3 -9.55 -8.06 -0.53
C LYS A 3 -9.19 -9.53 -0.27
N LYS A 4 -9.97 -10.48 -0.81
CA LYS A 4 -9.70 -11.90 -0.68
C LYS A 4 -8.35 -12.28 -1.33
N VAL A 5 -8.11 -11.82 -2.55
CA VAL A 5 -6.87 -12.12 -3.30
C VAL A 5 -5.64 -11.63 -2.55
N VAL A 6 -5.71 -10.43 -1.96
CA VAL A 6 -4.57 -9.87 -1.22
C VAL A 6 -4.30 -10.64 0.07
N ASN A 7 -5.34 -11.08 0.79
CA ASN A 7 -5.17 -11.89 1.99
C ASN A 7 -4.62 -13.28 1.68
N ASP A 8 -5.14 -13.94 0.64
CA ASP A 8 -4.65 -15.26 0.20
C ASP A 8 -3.15 -15.17 -0.16
N LYS A 9 -2.76 -14.13 -0.93
CA LYS A 9 -1.36 -13.91 -1.31
C LYS A 9 -0.48 -13.56 -0.10
N PHE A 10 -1.00 -12.80 0.86
CA PHE A 10 -0.26 -12.50 2.10
C PHE A 10 0.10 -13.78 2.86
N THR A 11 -0.86 -14.70 3.00
CA THR A 11 -0.60 -16.00 3.65
C THR A 11 0.36 -16.88 2.86
N GLU A 12 0.25 -16.90 1.53
CA GLU A 12 1.21 -17.61 0.66
C GLU A 12 2.65 -17.12 0.87
N ILE A 13 2.86 -15.80 0.93
CA ILE A 13 4.19 -15.18 0.97
C ILE A 13 4.79 -15.14 2.39
N PHE A 14 3.96 -14.87 3.40
CA PHE A 14 4.43 -14.65 4.78
C PHE A 14 4.15 -15.82 5.73
N GLY A 15 3.38 -16.82 5.31
CA GLY A 15 3.07 -18.03 6.08
C GLY A 15 2.05 -17.84 7.20
N GLU A 16 1.52 -16.63 7.39
CA GLU A 16 0.52 -16.32 8.41
C GLU A 16 -0.62 -15.45 7.84
N GLN A 17 -1.74 -15.37 8.56
CA GLN A 17 -2.87 -14.53 8.16
C GLN A 17 -2.55 -13.06 8.43
N ALA A 18 -3.02 -12.18 7.54
CA ALA A 18 -2.99 -10.74 7.79
C ALA A 18 -3.96 -10.39 8.93
N GLU A 19 -3.57 -9.46 9.81
CA GLU A 19 -4.44 -8.95 10.88
C GLU A 19 -5.43 -7.92 10.33
N ALA A 20 -4.99 -7.13 9.35
CA ALA A 20 -5.81 -6.10 8.73
C ALA A 20 -5.51 -5.96 7.24
N THR A 21 -6.56 -5.61 6.48
CA THR A 21 -6.46 -5.23 5.08
C THR A 21 -6.99 -3.82 4.91
N PHE A 22 -6.23 -2.98 4.23
CA PHE A 22 -6.51 -1.58 3.97
C PHE A 22 -6.64 -1.34 2.46
N PHE A 23 -7.33 -0.27 2.11
CA PHE A 23 -7.42 0.23 0.74
C PHE A 23 -7.10 1.72 0.73
N SER A 24 -6.25 2.14 -0.20
CA SER A 24 -5.94 3.54 -0.46
C SER A 24 -6.30 3.88 -1.91
N PRO A 25 -7.27 4.78 -2.16
CA PRO A 25 -7.68 5.12 -3.50
C PRO A 25 -6.62 5.97 -4.22
N GLY A 26 -6.52 5.79 -5.53
CA GLY A 26 -5.93 6.80 -6.40
C GLY A 26 -6.82 8.05 -6.49
N ARG A 27 -6.31 9.08 -7.13
CA ARG A 27 -7.03 10.35 -7.30
C ARG A 27 -6.85 10.92 -8.70
N ILE A 28 -7.88 11.60 -9.16
CA ILE A 28 -7.80 12.49 -10.31
C ILE A 28 -8.02 13.93 -9.84
N ASN A 29 -7.48 14.87 -10.59
CA ASN A 29 -7.77 16.28 -10.41
C ASN A 29 -8.89 16.64 -11.39
N LEU A 30 -9.98 17.25 -10.92
CA LEU A 30 -11.01 17.76 -11.81
C LEU A 30 -10.59 19.11 -12.41
N ILE A 31 -9.95 19.94 -11.59
CA ILE A 31 -9.37 21.24 -11.95
C ILE A 31 -8.33 21.65 -10.90
N GLY A 32 -7.46 22.61 -11.26
CA GLY A 32 -6.39 23.10 -10.39
C GLY A 32 -5.06 22.36 -10.62
N GLU A 33 -4.73 22.04 -11.87
CA GLU A 33 -3.41 21.48 -12.17
C GLU A 33 -2.34 22.54 -11.97
N HIS A 34 -1.19 22.13 -11.43
CA HIS A 34 -0.03 23.00 -11.19
C HIS A 34 -0.26 24.17 -10.23
N THR A 35 -1.39 24.19 -9.49
CA THR A 35 -1.70 25.27 -8.54
C THR A 35 -1.34 24.91 -7.09
N ASP A 36 -1.30 23.63 -6.75
CA ASP A 36 -1.02 23.10 -5.42
C ASP A 36 0.32 23.59 -4.85
N TYR A 37 1.40 23.50 -5.64
CA TYR A 37 2.71 23.98 -5.22
C TYR A 37 2.91 25.50 -5.37
N ASN A 38 1.88 26.23 -5.84
CA ASN A 38 1.86 27.68 -5.95
C ASN A 38 0.90 28.36 -4.95
N GLY A 39 0.35 27.61 -3.99
CA GLY A 39 -0.59 28.13 -2.99
C GLY A 39 -2.01 28.39 -3.52
N GLY A 40 -2.33 27.87 -4.71
CA GLY A 40 -3.68 27.93 -5.27
C GLY A 40 -4.59 26.79 -4.77
N HIS A 41 -5.87 26.90 -5.08
CA HIS A 41 -6.84 25.85 -4.76
C HIS A 41 -6.77 24.70 -5.77
N VAL A 42 -7.14 23.50 -5.30
CA VAL A 42 -7.31 22.30 -6.12
C VAL A 42 -8.68 21.69 -5.86
N PHE A 43 -9.21 20.95 -6.84
CA PHE A 43 -10.44 20.19 -6.67
C PHE A 43 -10.28 18.73 -7.13
N PRO A 44 -9.58 17.91 -6.33
CA PRO A 44 -9.38 16.49 -6.63
C PRO A 44 -10.57 15.63 -6.21
N CYS A 45 -10.63 14.42 -6.78
CA CYS A 45 -11.57 13.39 -6.40
C CYS A 45 -10.87 12.03 -6.32
N ALA A 46 -11.21 11.26 -5.28
CA ALA A 46 -10.78 9.86 -5.17
C ALA A 46 -11.53 9.01 -6.21
N ILE A 47 -10.83 8.06 -6.82
CA ILE A 47 -11.42 7.11 -7.76
C ILE A 47 -11.48 5.71 -7.13
N SER A 48 -12.27 4.81 -7.73
CA SER A 48 -12.39 3.42 -7.26
C SER A 48 -11.14 2.57 -7.53
N LEU A 49 -10.24 3.02 -8.40
CA LEU A 49 -8.93 2.40 -8.60
C LEU A 49 -7.98 2.81 -7.48
N GLY A 50 -7.26 1.87 -6.91
CA GLY A 50 -6.32 2.13 -5.83
C GLY A 50 -5.51 0.90 -5.44
N THR A 51 -4.82 1.02 -4.32
CA THR A 51 -3.91 0.00 -3.79
C THR A 51 -4.50 -0.65 -2.56
N TYR A 52 -4.53 -1.97 -2.54
CA TYR A 52 -4.82 -2.75 -1.34
C TYR A 52 -3.52 -3.13 -0.65
N GLY A 53 -3.51 -3.07 0.68
CA GLY A 53 -2.40 -3.53 1.50
C GLY A 53 -2.91 -4.44 2.61
N ALA A 54 -2.29 -5.61 2.78
CA ALA A 54 -2.52 -6.48 3.93
C ALA A 54 -1.30 -6.44 4.85
N ALA A 55 -1.54 -6.35 6.15
CA ALA A 55 -0.51 -6.19 7.14
C ALA A 55 -0.84 -6.94 8.43
N ARG A 56 0.21 -7.29 9.16
CA ARG A 56 0.17 -7.85 10.51
C ARG A 56 1.35 -7.30 11.30
N LYS A 57 1.14 -7.04 12.59
CA LYS A 57 2.23 -6.66 13.49
C LYS A 57 3.18 -7.83 13.72
N ARG A 58 4.48 -7.53 13.80
CA ARG A 58 5.52 -8.48 14.20
C ARG A 58 5.96 -8.17 15.63
N GLU A 59 6.49 -9.19 16.30
CA GLU A 59 7.04 -9.06 17.66
C GLU A 59 8.52 -8.67 17.67
N ASP A 60 9.17 -8.64 16.49
CA ASP A 60 10.54 -8.17 16.29
C ASP A 60 10.58 -6.77 15.67
N ASN A 61 11.76 -6.15 15.62
CA ASN A 61 11.98 -4.85 14.99
C ASN A 61 12.09 -4.92 13.46
N LYS A 62 11.80 -6.07 12.85
CA LYS A 62 11.94 -6.25 11.40
C LYS A 62 10.69 -5.77 10.68
N LEU A 63 10.89 -5.13 9.53
CA LEU A 63 9.85 -4.78 8.57
C LEU A 63 10.06 -5.60 7.31
N ARG A 64 9.01 -6.30 6.85
CA ARG A 64 9.03 -7.09 5.62
C ARG A 64 7.96 -6.59 4.67
N PHE A 65 8.35 -6.30 3.44
CA PHE A 65 7.49 -5.76 2.40
C PHE A 65 7.48 -6.69 1.19
N TYR A 66 6.33 -6.78 0.54
CA TYR A 66 6.15 -7.50 -0.71
C TYR A 66 5.19 -6.74 -1.60
N SER A 67 5.43 -6.73 -2.91
CA SER A 67 4.54 -6.13 -3.89
C SER A 67 4.16 -7.15 -4.95
N ALA A 68 2.87 -7.45 -5.07
CA ALA A 68 2.34 -8.30 -6.13
C ALA A 68 2.48 -7.66 -7.53
N ASN A 69 2.78 -6.37 -7.61
CA ASN A 69 3.09 -5.69 -8.88
C ASN A 69 4.54 -5.90 -9.33
N PHE A 70 5.42 -6.37 -8.44
CA PHE A 70 6.86 -6.55 -8.69
C PHE A 70 7.33 -7.85 -8.04
N GLU A 71 6.77 -8.98 -8.47
CA GLU A 71 7.02 -10.28 -7.84
C GLU A 71 8.51 -10.67 -7.84
N ASP A 72 9.25 -10.28 -8.89
CA ASP A 72 10.68 -10.59 -9.07
C ASP A 72 11.59 -9.96 -8.00
N LEU A 73 11.13 -8.91 -7.30
CA LEU A 73 11.88 -8.30 -6.20
C LEU A 73 11.82 -9.14 -4.92
N GLY A 74 10.89 -10.09 -4.84
CA GLY A 74 10.69 -10.91 -3.65
C GLY A 74 10.32 -10.08 -2.42
N ILE A 75 10.74 -10.57 -1.25
CA ILE A 75 10.50 -9.89 0.02
C ILE A 75 11.66 -8.94 0.32
N ILE A 76 11.34 -7.66 0.49
CA ILE A 76 12.30 -6.65 0.95
C ILE A 76 12.21 -6.58 2.48
N GLU A 77 13.35 -6.64 3.16
CA GLU A 77 13.44 -6.60 4.62
C GLU A 77 14.34 -5.44 5.07
N THR A 78 13.94 -4.74 6.14
CA THR A 78 14.73 -3.71 6.85
C THR A 78 14.45 -3.77 8.35
N SER A 79 15.24 -3.10 9.20
CA SER A 79 14.93 -2.94 10.64
C SER A 79 14.33 -1.56 10.94
N LEU A 80 13.52 -1.48 12.00
CA LEU A 80 13.16 -0.22 12.64
C LEU A 80 14.38 0.49 13.25
N ASP A 81 15.44 -0.25 13.56
CA ASP A 81 16.68 0.31 14.10
C ASP A 81 17.49 1.10 13.05
N ASP A 82 17.13 0.99 11.76
CA ASP A 82 17.79 1.64 10.63
C ASP A 82 17.06 2.92 10.14
N LEU A 83 15.97 3.33 10.82
CA LEU A 83 15.19 4.55 10.52
C LEU A 83 15.58 5.73 11.41
#